data_AF-A0A7K5AF47-F1
#
_entry.id   AF-A0A7K5AF47-F1
#
_cell.length_a   1.000
_cell.length_b   1.000
_cell.length_c   1.000
_cell.angle_alpha   90.00
_cell.angle_beta   90.00
_cell.angle_gamma   90.00
#
_symmetry.space_group_name_H-M   'P 1'
#
loop_
_entity.id
_entity.type
_entity.pdbx_description
1 polymer ?
#
loop_
_entity_poly.entity_id
_entity_poly.type
_entity_poly.pdbx_seq_one_letter_code
_entity_poly.pdbx_strand_id
1 'polypeptide(L)' 'RVPPAARELVLALLCARERRLGRGGARDFRQVALFAGLRWGALRRSRPPFAPSAAGAADTGNFDVLDESLSQP' A
#
# COMPACT_ATOMS: atom_id res chain seq x y z
N ARG A 1 -13.19 -9.53 10.27
CA ARG A 1 -13.13 -8.45 11.29
C ARG A 1 -11.81 -7.70 11.13
N VAL A 2 -11.81 -6.37 11.13
CA VAL A 2 -10.57 -5.58 10.98
C VAL A 2 -9.79 -5.59 12.31
N PRO A 3 -8.45 -5.85 12.31
CA PRO A 3 -7.64 -5.79 13.52
C PRO A 3 -7.64 -4.40 14.18
N PRO A 4 -7.63 -4.28 15.52
CA PRO A 4 -7.57 -2.98 16.21
C PRO A 4 -6.40 -2.11 15.75
N ALA A 5 -5.20 -2.69 15.61
CA ALA A 5 -4.00 -1.99 15.13
C ALA A 5 -4.15 -1.42 13.70
N ALA A 6 -4.95 -2.06 12.84
CA ALA A 6 -5.25 -1.54 11.51
C ALA A 6 -6.18 -0.32 11.59
N ARG A 7 -7.20 -0.37 12.47
CA ARG A 7 -8.09 0.77 12.71
C ARG A 7 -7.32 1.95 13.32
N GLU A 8 -6.43 1.70 14.26
CA GLU A 8 -5.58 2.72 14.88
C GLU A 8 -4.68 3.42 13.84
N LEU A 9 -4.04 2.65 12.96
CA LEU A 9 -3.23 3.22 11.86
C LEU A 9 -4.08 4.15 10.98
N VAL A 10 -5.27 3.73 10.57
CA VAL A 10 -6.16 4.54 9.73
C VAL A 10 -6.53 5.85 10.44
N LEU A 11 -6.90 5.80 11.72
CA LEU A 11 -7.25 7.00 12.49
C LEU A 11 -6.04 7.93 12.72
N ALA A 12 -4.83 7.38 12.84
CA ALA A 12 -3.60 8.16 12.96
C ALA A 12 -3.18 8.84 11.64
N LEU A 13 -3.70 8.38 10.49
CA LEU A 13 -3.47 8.99 9.17
C LEU A 13 -4.58 9.95 8.77
N LEU A 14 -5.83 9.57 8.98
CA LEU A 14 -7.03 10.34 8.64
C LEU A 14 -7.39 11.31 9.76
N CYS A 15 -6.48 12.23 10.04
CA CYS A 15 -6.66 13.30 11.01
C CYS A 15 -6.06 14.62 10.53
N ALA A 16 -6.23 15.65 11.37
CA ALA A 16 -5.58 16.94 11.22
C ALA A 16 -4.06 16.78 11.03
N ARG A 17 -3.48 17.60 10.15
CA ARG A 17 -2.07 17.49 9.72
C ARG A 17 -1.11 17.50 10.91
N GLU A 18 -1.44 18.27 11.94
CA GLU A 18 -0.61 18.52 13.11
C GLU A 18 -0.38 17.24 13.92
N ARG A 19 -1.35 16.32 13.91
CA ARG A 19 -1.31 15.04 14.63
C ARG A 19 -1.10 13.83 13.73
N ARG A 20 -0.99 14.04 12.41
CA ARG A 20 -0.89 12.95 11.44
C ARG A 20 0.41 12.18 11.63
N LEU A 21 0.32 10.85 11.70
CA LEU A 21 1.47 9.96 11.74
C LEU A 21 2.39 10.19 10.53
N GLY A 22 3.71 10.15 10.74
CA GLY A 22 4.70 10.30 9.67
C GLY A 22 5.47 11.63 9.71
N ARG A 23 5.32 12.44 10.76
CA ARG A 23 6.14 13.66 10.97
C ARG A 23 7.62 13.33 11.18
N GLY A 24 7.94 12.17 11.75
CA GLY A 24 9.27 11.59 11.82
C GLY A 24 9.64 10.73 10.60
N GLY A 25 8.85 10.82 9.53
CA GLY A 25 9.03 10.05 8.30
C GLY A 25 8.76 8.56 8.48
N ALA A 26 9.49 7.73 7.72
CA ALA A 26 9.28 6.29 7.70
C ALA A 26 9.48 5.60 9.06
N ARG A 27 10.23 6.21 10.00
CA ARG A 27 10.46 5.65 11.34
C ARG A 27 9.17 5.48 12.12
N ASP A 28 8.25 6.45 12.03
CA ASP A 28 6.98 6.45 12.76
C ASP A 28 6.15 5.20 12.40
N PHE A 29 6.13 4.83 11.12
CA PHE A 29 5.41 3.66 10.62
C PHE A 29 6.01 2.35 11.11
N ARG A 30 7.33 2.26 11.28
CA ARG A 30 7.99 1.03 11.75
C ARG A 30 7.63 0.67 13.19
N GLN A 31 7.11 1.63 13.96
CA GLN A 31 6.72 1.45 15.36
C GLN A 31 5.23 1.10 15.54
N VAL A 32 4.43 1.14 14.46
CA VAL A 32 3.01 0.82 14.52
C VAL A 32 2.82 -0.68 14.76
N ALA A 33 1.97 -1.04 15.72
CA ALA A 33 1.71 -2.44 16.11
C ALA A 33 1.26 -3.33 14.93
N LEU A 34 0.59 -2.77 13.93
CA LEU A 34 0.20 -3.47 12.70
C LEU A 34 1.40 -4.08 11.96
N PHE A 35 2.57 -3.44 12.03
CA PHE A 35 3.79 -3.87 11.36
C PHE A 35 4.78 -4.57 12.31
N ALA A 36 4.34 -4.97 13.51
CA ALA A 36 5.18 -5.71 14.44
C ALA A 36 5.71 -7.01 13.79
N GLY A 37 7.01 -7.25 13.92
CA GLY A 37 7.68 -8.39 13.29
C GLY A 37 7.99 -8.24 11.80
N LEU A 38 7.54 -7.16 11.14
CA LEU A 38 7.87 -6.91 9.74
C LEU A 38 9.36 -6.57 9.58
N ARG A 39 10.07 -7.37 8.78
CA ARG A 39 11.49 -7.16 8.47
C ARG A 39 11.67 -6.14 7.35
N TRP A 40 11.52 -4.85 7.67
CA TRP A 40 11.58 -3.75 6.69
C TRP A 40 12.81 -3.77 5.75
N GLY A 41 14.00 -4.12 6.27
CA GLY A 41 15.22 -4.18 5.46
C GLY A 41 15.31 -5.38 4.50
N ALA A 42 14.43 -6.38 4.67
CA ALA A 42 14.32 -7.56 3.83
C ALA A 42 13.05 -7.59 2.98
N LEU A 43 12.14 -6.63 3.14
CA LEU A 43 10.81 -6.62 2.53
C LEU A 43 10.84 -6.79 1.00
N ARG A 44 11.79 -6.13 0.31
CA ARG A 44 11.93 -6.27 -1.16
C ARG A 44 12.45 -7.63 -1.61
N ARG A 45 13.06 -8.41 -0.72
CA ARG A 45 13.60 -9.75 -1.00
C ARG A 45 12.69 -10.87 -0.49
N SER A 46 11.67 -10.56 0.32
CA SER A 46 10.71 -11.56 0.76
C SER A 46 9.77 -11.95 -0.37
N ARG A 47 9.31 -13.21 -0.38
CA ARG A 47 8.25 -13.66 -1.28
C ARG A 47 7.00 -12.79 -1.07
N PRO A 48 6.47 -12.14 -2.11
CA PRO A 48 5.25 -11.35 -1.96
C PRO A 48 4.07 -12.29 -1.73
N PRO A 49 3.01 -11.83 -1.03
CA PRO A 49 1.78 -12.61 -0.85
C PRO A 49 1.04 -12.83 -2.17
N PHE A 50 1.26 -11.96 -3.16
CA PHE A 50 0.69 -12.05 -4.50
C PHE A 50 1.77 -11.68 -5.54
N ALA A 51 1.89 -12.50 -6.58
CA ALA A 51 2.74 -12.24 -7.73
C ALA A 51 1.85 -12.33 -8.98
N PRO A 52 1.59 -11.22 -9.70
CA PRO A 52 0.77 -11.24 -10.90
C PRO A 52 1.49 -12.01 -12.01
N SER A 53 0.71 -12.70 -12.84
CA SER A 53 1.23 -13.27 -14.09
C SER A 53 1.43 -12.16 -15.12
N ALA A 54 2.47 -12.30 -15.95
CA ALA A 54 2.67 -11.47 -17.13
C ALA A 54 3.12 -12.35 -18.30
N ALA A 55 2.49 -12.20 -19.46
CA ALA A 55 2.77 -12.92 -20.69
C ALA A 55 3.94 -12.31 -21.50
N GLY A 56 4.57 -11.24 -21.02
CA GLY A 56 5.70 -10.59 -21.66
C GLY A 56 5.85 -9.13 -21.24
N ALA A 57 6.88 -8.45 -21.76
CA ALA A 57 7.15 -7.04 -21.42
C ALA A 57 6.06 -6.05 -21.88
N ALA A 58 5.26 -6.44 -22.88
CA ALA A 58 4.15 -5.65 -23.42
C ALA A 58 2.77 -6.09 -22.89
N ASP A 59 2.72 -7.02 -21.93
CA ASP A 59 1.45 -7.49 -21.37
C ASP A 59 0.80 -6.41 -20.48
N THR A 60 -0.37 -5.95 -20.89
CA THR A 60 -1.19 -4.97 -20.16
C THR A 60 -2.38 -5.61 -19.43
N GLY A 61 -2.47 -6.95 -19.35
CA GLY A 61 -3.61 -7.68 -18.79
C GLY A 61 -3.85 -7.49 -17.27
N ASN A 62 -2.91 -6.85 -16.56
CA ASN A 62 -3.08 -6.45 -15.16
C ASN A 62 -3.64 -5.02 -15.00
N PHE A 63 -3.95 -4.35 -16.11
CA PHE A 63 -4.55 -3.01 -16.14
C PHE A 63 -5.96 -3.10 -16.72
N ASP A 64 -6.85 -2.23 -16.24
CA ASP A 64 -8.17 -2.11 -16.84
C ASP A 64 -8.04 -1.62 -18.29
N VAL A 65 -8.70 -2.32 -19.21
CA VAL A 65 -8.87 -1.83 -20.58
C VAL A 65 -9.94 -0.74 -20.52
N LEU A 66 -9.52 0.51 -20.60
CA LEU A 66 -10.45 1.60 -20.84
C LEU A 66 -10.94 1.45 -22.28
N ASP A 67 -12.24 1.27 -22.47
CA ASP A 67 -12.82 1.41 -23.79
C ASP A 67 -12.56 2.86 -24.22
N GLU A 68 -11.83 3.07 -25.33
CA GLU A 68 -11.60 4.40 -25.89
C GLU A 68 -12.89 4.96 -26.53
N SER A 69 -14.01 4.87 -25.83
CA SER A 69 -15.03 5.91 -25.90
C SER A 69 -14.59 7.08 -25.02
N LEU A 70 -13.41 7.64 -25.32
CA LEU A 70 -13.27 9.09 -25.20
C LEU A 70 -14.37 9.61 -26.11
N SER A 71 -15.47 10.06 -25.51
CA SER A 71 -16.60 10.66 -26.17
C SER A 71 -16.09 11.48 -27.36
N GLN A 72 -16.56 11.11 -28.55
CA GLN A 72 -16.41 11.91 -29.77
C GLN A 72 -16.71 13.39 -29.45
N PRO A 73 -16.07 14.34 -30.18
CA PRO A 73 -15.88 15.74 -29.77
C PRO A 73 -17.12 16.44 -29.20
#